data_AF-A0A9N9MMT5-F1
#
_entry.id   AF-A0A9N9MMT5-F1
#
_cell.length_a   1.000
_cell.length_b   1.000
_cell.length_c   1.000
_cell.angle_alpha   90.00
_cell.angle_beta   90.00
_cell.angle_gamma   90.00
#
_symmetry.space_group_name_H-M   'P 1'
#
loop_
_entity.id
_entity.type
_entity.pdbx_description
1 polymer ?
#
loop_
_entity_poly.entity_id
_entity_poly.type
_entity_poly.pdbx_seq_one_letter_code
_entity_poly.pdbx_strand_id
1 'polypeptide(L)'
;MSNIILFPRYLVPFFTFLSKIGGKSLFPNRNPSTTAFSSCLSYCKYRNFSTTMPSVSSEKLKYTKVLPDAFPPTKGSLKAAGYDLKSAVDINVKARGKALVDTGLRVELPEGCYGRIAPRSGLAVKNFIDVGAGVVDEDYRGVLKVVLFNHSDEDFEVKKGDRIAQLICEKIYYPELEEVQELTNTERGAGGFGSTGTN
;
A
#
# COMPACT_ATOMS: atom_id res chain seq x y z
N MET A 1 -17.81 48.40 5.45
CA MET A 1 -19.07 48.06 6.14
C MET A 1 -19.35 46.59 5.87
N SER A 2 -18.61 45.68 6.50
CA SER A 2 -18.85 45.08 7.83
C SER A 2 -19.98 44.06 7.81
N ASN A 3 -19.64 42.78 7.59
CA ASN A 3 -20.49 41.63 7.95
C ASN A 3 -19.69 40.73 8.89
N ILE A 4 -20.01 40.83 10.18
CA ILE A 4 -19.54 39.95 11.26
C ILE A 4 -20.68 38.97 11.53
N ILE A 5 -20.45 37.68 11.36
CA ILE A 5 -21.36 36.62 11.78
C ILE A 5 -20.75 35.92 12.99
N LEU A 6 -21.48 35.97 14.11
CA LEU A 6 -21.16 35.36 15.40
C LEU A 6 -21.28 33.83 15.34
N PHE A 7 -20.33 33.12 15.95
CA PHE A 7 -20.48 31.73 16.38
C PHE A 7 -20.84 31.67 17.89
N PRO A 8 -21.77 30.80 18.33
CA PRO A 8 -22.11 30.68 19.75
C PRO A 8 -21.18 29.71 20.50
N ARG A 9 -20.77 30.14 21.69
CA ARG A 9 -20.10 29.35 22.75
C ARG A 9 -21.09 28.39 23.43
N TYR A 10 -20.69 27.15 23.65
CA TYR A 10 -21.27 26.24 24.67
C TYR A 10 -20.09 25.65 25.47
N LEU A 11 -19.77 26.15 26.68
CA LEU A 11 -20.30 25.81 28.01
C LEU A 11 -20.17 24.32 28.39
N VAL A 12 -19.14 24.03 29.19
CA VAL A 12 -18.88 22.74 29.85
C VAL A 12 -19.30 22.88 31.33
N PRO A 13 -20.10 21.97 31.92
CA PRO A 13 -20.33 22.02 33.36
C PRO A 13 -19.30 21.17 34.11
N PHE A 14 -18.67 21.85 35.06
CA PHE A 14 -17.87 21.36 36.16
C PHE A 14 -18.79 20.62 37.16
N PHE A 15 -18.45 19.40 37.58
CA PHE A 15 -19.05 18.78 38.76
C PHE A 15 -17.97 18.12 39.62
N THR A 16 -17.74 18.71 40.78
CA THR A 16 -17.06 18.12 41.94
C THR A 16 -18.11 17.92 43.03
N PHE A 17 -18.20 16.72 43.62
CA PHE A 17 -18.77 16.55 44.96
C PHE A 17 -18.25 15.31 45.69
N LEU A 18 -18.25 15.43 47.02
CA LEU A 18 -17.44 14.80 48.04
C LEU A 18 -17.71 13.32 48.42
N SER A 19 -16.67 12.74 49.03
CA SER A 19 -16.60 11.63 50.00
C SER A 19 -17.60 11.67 51.18
N LYS A 20 -18.15 10.49 51.59
CA LYS A 20 -18.27 10.04 53.00
C LYS A 20 -18.78 8.59 53.20
N ILE A 21 -17.90 7.74 53.72
CA ILE A 21 -18.00 6.82 54.90
C ILE A 21 -19.38 6.25 55.32
N GLY A 22 -19.48 4.92 55.50
CA GLY A 22 -20.17 4.33 56.68
C GLY A 22 -21.02 3.04 56.52
N GLY A 23 -20.40 1.87 56.75
CA GLY A 23 -20.87 0.72 57.57
C GLY A 23 -22.24 0.04 57.38
N LYS A 24 -22.25 -1.30 57.21
CA LYS A 24 -22.66 -2.31 58.22
C LYS A 24 -22.71 -3.73 57.65
N SER A 25 -22.32 -4.67 58.50
CA SER A 25 -22.20 -6.12 58.35
C SER A 25 -23.53 -6.87 58.26
N LEU A 26 -23.57 -7.99 57.52
CA LEU A 26 -24.37 -9.17 57.83
C LEU A 26 -23.63 -10.42 57.31
N PHE A 27 -23.01 -11.18 58.22
CA PHE A 27 -22.63 -12.58 58.02
C PHE A 27 -23.71 -13.48 58.63
N PRO A 28 -23.85 -14.72 58.13
CA PRO A 28 -23.87 -15.83 59.07
C PRO A 28 -22.84 -16.91 58.69
N ASN A 29 -21.82 -17.00 59.54
CA ASN A 29 -21.37 -18.19 60.28
C ASN A 29 -21.66 -19.59 59.66
N ARG A 30 -20.61 -20.28 59.17
CA ARG A 30 -20.37 -21.71 59.41
C ARG A 30 -18.86 -21.99 59.52
N ASN A 31 -18.53 -22.74 60.56
CA ASN A 31 -17.21 -23.07 61.08
C ASN A 31 -16.57 -24.31 60.38
N PRO A 32 -15.30 -24.66 60.69
CA PRO A 32 -14.27 -24.86 59.68
C PRO A 32 -13.85 -26.33 59.51
N SER A 33 -13.26 -26.64 58.35
CA SER A 33 -12.27 -27.70 58.26
C SER A 33 -11.27 -27.38 57.14
N THR A 34 -9.99 -27.47 57.52
CA THR A 34 -8.85 -27.77 56.65
C THR A 34 -8.19 -26.59 55.91
N THR A 35 -7.28 -25.94 56.64
CA THR A 35 -5.93 -25.50 56.22
C THR A 35 -5.64 -25.35 54.71
N ALA A 36 -5.53 -24.08 54.32
CA ALA A 36 -4.48 -23.46 53.50
C ALA A 36 -3.88 -24.28 52.34
N PHE A 37 -4.24 -23.92 51.11
CA PHE A 37 -3.26 -23.81 50.02
C PHE A 37 -3.56 -22.57 49.17
N SER A 38 -2.47 -21.90 48.86
CA SER A 38 -2.35 -20.59 48.25
C SER A 38 -2.77 -20.54 46.78
N SER A 39 -3.08 -19.30 46.36
CA SER A 39 -2.95 -18.73 45.02
C SER A 39 -3.91 -19.17 43.90
N CYS A 40 -4.83 -18.25 43.61
CA CYS A 40 -4.99 -17.58 42.32
C CYS A 40 -4.59 -18.39 41.07
N LEU A 41 -5.58 -18.76 40.25
CA LEU A 41 -5.51 -18.71 38.78
C LEU A 41 -6.91 -19.01 38.21
N SER A 42 -7.71 -17.94 38.13
CA SER A 42 -8.75 -17.84 37.12
C SER A 42 -8.09 -17.29 35.86
N TYR A 43 -7.96 -18.12 34.81
CA TYR A 43 -7.97 -17.56 33.45
C TYR A 43 -8.41 -18.58 32.40
N CYS A 44 -9.21 -18.07 31.47
CA CYS A 44 -9.98 -18.73 30.44
C CYS A 44 -9.20 -19.69 29.53
N LYS A 45 -9.89 -20.81 29.20
CA LYS A 45 -9.98 -21.49 27.90
C LYS A 45 -8.93 -21.07 26.85
N TYR A 46 -7.89 -21.88 26.71
CA TYR A 46 -7.07 -21.89 25.50
C TYR A 46 -7.94 -22.25 24.29
N ARG A 47 -8.19 -21.26 23.43
CA ARG A 47 -8.64 -21.47 22.05
C ARG A 47 -7.50 -22.12 21.28
N ASN A 48 -7.81 -23.17 20.54
CA ASN A 48 -6.92 -23.82 19.60
C ASN A 48 -6.40 -22.79 18.59
N PHE A 49 -5.15 -22.35 18.73
CA PHE A 49 -4.44 -21.63 17.69
C PHE A 49 -3.84 -22.68 16.77
N SER A 50 -4.50 -22.93 15.65
CA SER A 50 -3.96 -23.75 14.57
C SER A 50 -2.73 -23.04 14.01
N THR A 51 -1.55 -23.42 14.47
CA THR A 51 -0.28 -23.01 13.87
C THR A 51 -0.04 -23.86 12.62
N THR A 52 -0.83 -23.67 11.57
CA THR A 52 -0.32 -23.96 10.24
C THR A 52 0.62 -22.82 9.89
N MET A 53 1.94 -23.07 10.00
CA MET A 53 2.92 -22.21 9.36
C MET A 53 2.48 -21.99 7.91
N PRO A 54 2.41 -20.76 7.40
CA PRO A 54 2.09 -20.57 6.00
C PRO A 54 3.16 -21.33 5.21
N SER A 55 2.71 -22.35 4.49
CA SER A 55 3.51 -23.01 3.48
C SER A 55 4.12 -21.93 2.62
N VAL A 56 5.46 -21.92 2.48
CA VAL A 56 6.18 -20.98 1.62
C VAL A 56 5.56 -21.09 0.23
N SER A 57 4.61 -20.19 -0.06
CA SER A 57 3.93 -20.13 -1.33
C SER A 57 5.00 -19.67 -2.30
N SER A 58 5.20 -20.42 -3.38
CA SER A 58 6.14 -19.98 -4.41
C SER A 58 5.66 -18.62 -4.93
N GLU A 59 6.38 -17.54 -4.61
CA GLU A 59 6.09 -16.17 -5.05
C GLU A 59 6.22 -16.11 -6.58
N LYS A 60 5.18 -16.53 -7.30
CA LYS A 60 5.14 -16.58 -8.77
C LYS A 60 4.26 -15.46 -9.28
N LEU A 61 4.81 -14.61 -10.13
CA LEU A 61 4.03 -13.73 -10.99
C LEU A 61 3.33 -14.58 -12.06
N LYS A 62 2.01 -14.64 -12.03
CA LYS A 62 1.20 -15.32 -13.05
C LYS A 62 0.75 -14.30 -14.09
N TYR A 63 0.62 -14.73 -15.34
CA TYR A 63 0.06 -13.90 -16.40
C TYR A 63 -0.73 -14.75 -17.39
N THR A 64 -1.67 -14.13 -18.09
CA THR A 64 -2.34 -14.72 -19.25
C THR A 64 -2.37 -13.73 -20.39
N LYS A 65 -2.39 -14.26 -21.61
CA LYS A 65 -2.53 -13.46 -22.84
C LYS A 65 -4.00 -13.36 -23.19
N VAL A 66 -4.50 -12.13 -23.27
CA VAL A 66 -5.85 -11.84 -23.78
C VAL A 66 -5.84 -11.82 -25.30
N LEU A 67 -4.77 -11.26 -25.88
CA LEU A 67 -4.52 -11.29 -27.32
C LEU A 67 -3.56 -12.45 -27.62
N PRO A 68 -3.87 -13.35 -28.59
CA PRO A 68 -3.02 -14.51 -28.90
C PRO A 68 -1.57 -14.16 -29.26
N ASP A 69 -1.40 -12.99 -29.87
CA ASP A 69 -0.13 -12.42 -30.35
C ASP A 69 0.54 -11.47 -29.34
N ALA A 70 0.00 -11.36 -28.13
CA ALA A 70 0.67 -10.64 -27.03
C ALA A 70 1.99 -11.31 -26.68
N PHE A 71 2.93 -10.52 -26.16
CA PHE A 71 4.26 -11.00 -25.83
C PHE A 71 4.38 -11.33 -24.34
N PRO A 72 5.00 -12.47 -23.97
CA PRO A 72 5.25 -12.77 -22.56
C PRO A 72 6.22 -11.72 -21.96
N PRO A 73 6.04 -11.32 -20.69
CA PRO A 73 7.02 -10.48 -20.01
C PRO A 73 8.38 -11.19 -19.90
N THR A 74 9.47 -10.46 -20.12
CA THR A 74 10.84 -11.03 -20.13
C THR A 74 11.78 -10.26 -19.23
N LYS A 75 12.72 -10.94 -18.56
CA LYS A 75 13.81 -10.26 -17.84
C LYS A 75 14.98 -9.96 -18.78
N GLY A 76 15.53 -8.75 -18.66
CA GLY A 76 16.73 -8.35 -19.40
C GLY A 76 18.03 -8.96 -18.86
N SER A 77 18.07 -9.34 -17.58
CA SER A 77 19.20 -10.01 -16.93
C SER A 77 18.71 -10.85 -15.74
N LEU A 78 19.56 -11.74 -15.22
CA LEU A 78 19.21 -12.63 -14.11
C LEU A 78 18.69 -11.87 -12.87
N LYS A 79 19.28 -10.70 -12.59
CA LYS A 79 18.94 -9.85 -11.44
C LYS A 79 18.19 -8.57 -11.85
N ALA A 80 17.61 -8.54 -13.06
CA ALA A 80 16.77 -7.41 -13.47
C ALA A 80 15.59 -7.27 -12.49
N ALA A 81 15.38 -6.05 -12.02
CA ALA A 81 14.30 -5.72 -11.09
C ALA A 81 12.92 -5.90 -11.73
N GLY A 82 12.78 -5.50 -13.00
CA GLY A 82 11.53 -5.56 -13.73
C GLY A 82 11.49 -6.58 -14.86
N TYR A 83 10.28 -6.99 -15.23
CA TYR A 83 9.97 -7.71 -16.45
C TYR A 83 9.61 -6.71 -17.55
N ASP A 84 10.35 -6.70 -18.66
CA ASP A 84 10.05 -5.88 -19.83
C ASP A 84 8.63 -6.20 -20.35
N LEU A 85 7.81 -5.16 -20.47
CA LEU A 85 6.48 -5.20 -21.09
C LEU A 85 6.59 -4.68 -22.53
N LYS A 86 5.92 -5.39 -23.45
CA LYS A 86 5.90 -5.05 -24.87
C LYS A 86 4.54 -4.54 -25.31
N SER A 87 4.52 -3.66 -26.30
CA SER A 87 3.28 -3.24 -26.94
C SER A 87 2.64 -4.38 -27.72
N ALA A 88 1.32 -4.55 -27.60
CA ALA A 88 0.55 -5.44 -28.45
C ALA A 88 0.01 -4.74 -29.72
N VAL A 89 0.15 -3.42 -29.80
CA VAL A 89 -0.42 -2.58 -30.87
C VAL A 89 0.61 -1.59 -31.43
N ASP A 90 0.38 -1.13 -32.66
CA ASP A 90 1.08 0.03 -33.18
C ASP A 90 0.35 1.30 -32.70
N ILE A 91 1.10 2.25 -32.14
CA ILE A 91 0.53 3.49 -31.63
C ILE A 91 1.56 4.61 -31.66
N ASN A 92 1.12 5.82 -31.98
CA ASN A 92 1.96 7.01 -31.95
C ASN A 92 1.68 7.83 -30.68
N VAL A 93 2.72 8.09 -29.89
CA VAL A 93 2.68 8.99 -28.73
C VAL A 93 3.04 10.39 -29.20
N LYS A 94 2.03 11.23 -29.35
CA LYS A 94 2.21 12.60 -29.85
C LYS A 94 3.20 13.40 -29.00
N ALA A 95 3.97 14.27 -29.66
CA ALA A 95 4.84 15.24 -29.00
C ALA A 95 4.08 15.99 -27.89
N ARG A 96 4.73 16.17 -26.73
CA ARG A 96 4.13 16.77 -25.52
C ARG A 96 2.80 16.12 -25.08
N GLY A 97 2.55 14.88 -25.49
CA GLY A 97 1.30 14.17 -25.30
C GLY A 97 1.41 12.94 -24.43
N LYS A 98 0.36 12.14 -24.46
CA LYS A 98 0.29 10.84 -23.76
C LYS A 98 -0.46 9.81 -24.59
N ALA A 99 -0.12 8.54 -24.41
CA ALA A 99 -0.83 7.43 -25.00
C ALA A 99 -1.03 6.31 -23.98
N LEU A 100 -2.15 5.60 -24.11
CA LEU A 100 -2.43 4.39 -23.34
C LEU A 100 -2.15 3.18 -24.23
N VAL A 101 -1.03 2.51 -23.99
CA VAL A 101 -0.54 1.40 -24.81
C VAL A 101 -1.00 0.07 -24.22
N ASP A 102 -1.66 -0.75 -25.03
CA ASP A 102 -2.14 -2.07 -24.62
C ASP A 102 -1.01 -3.11 -24.69
N THR A 103 -0.86 -3.92 -23.65
CA THR A 103 0.11 -5.03 -23.61
C THR A 103 -0.50 -6.36 -24.04
N GLY A 104 -1.82 -6.47 -24.08
CA GLY A 104 -2.55 -7.71 -24.33
C GLY A 104 -2.42 -8.74 -23.20
N LEU A 105 -1.96 -8.34 -22.02
CA LEU A 105 -1.72 -9.21 -20.87
C LEU A 105 -2.68 -8.92 -19.72
N ARG A 106 -2.99 -9.94 -18.94
CA ARG A 106 -3.48 -9.82 -17.56
C ARG A 106 -2.46 -10.45 -16.63
N VAL A 107 -2.37 -9.97 -15.41
CA VAL A 107 -1.45 -10.49 -14.40
C VAL A 107 -2.17 -10.82 -13.11
N GLU A 108 -1.59 -11.73 -12.35
CA GLU A 108 -1.89 -11.98 -10.95
C GLU A 108 -0.55 -11.91 -10.22
N LEU A 109 -0.43 -10.86 -9.39
CA LEU A 109 0.75 -10.55 -8.61
C LEU A 109 0.85 -11.50 -7.40
N PRO A 110 2.06 -11.78 -6.91
CA PRO A 110 2.20 -12.50 -5.64
C PRO A 110 1.71 -11.63 -4.48
N GLU A 111 1.23 -12.28 -3.42
CA GLU A 111 0.68 -11.64 -2.22
C GLU A 111 1.72 -10.73 -1.54
N GLY A 112 1.27 -9.56 -1.06
CA GLY A 112 2.12 -8.61 -0.35
C GLY A 112 2.97 -7.73 -1.28
N CYS A 113 2.60 -7.64 -2.56
CA CYS A 113 3.23 -6.73 -3.50
C CYS A 113 2.21 -6.08 -4.43
N TYR A 114 2.58 -4.92 -4.97
CA TYR A 114 1.89 -4.35 -6.11
C TYR A 114 2.81 -4.36 -7.33
N GLY A 115 2.22 -4.27 -8.52
CA GLY A 115 2.95 -4.18 -9.77
C GLY A 115 3.22 -2.73 -10.13
N ARG A 116 4.46 -2.26 -9.99
CA ARG A 116 4.86 -0.95 -10.51
C ARG A 116 5.25 -1.04 -11.97
N ILE A 117 4.53 -0.34 -12.85
CA ILE A 117 4.97 -0.10 -14.23
C ILE A 117 5.95 1.06 -14.21
N ALA A 118 7.21 0.76 -14.50
CA ALA A 118 8.32 1.70 -14.44
C ALA A 118 8.87 2.03 -15.85
N PRO A 119 9.42 3.25 -16.03
CA PRO A 119 10.05 3.63 -17.30
C PRO A 119 11.32 2.80 -17.55
N ARG A 120 11.66 2.64 -18.83
CA ARG A 120 12.94 2.07 -19.27
C ARG A 120 13.92 3.21 -19.52
N SER A 121 15.09 3.17 -18.90
CA SER A 121 16.08 4.25 -18.98
C SER A 121 16.47 4.62 -20.42
N GLY A 122 16.54 3.62 -21.32
CA GLY A 122 16.83 3.86 -22.73
C GLY A 122 15.80 4.74 -23.44
N LEU A 123 14.51 4.57 -23.14
CA LEU A 123 13.44 5.38 -23.73
C LEU A 123 13.37 6.77 -23.08
N ALA A 124 13.60 6.84 -21.77
CA ALA A 124 13.65 8.11 -21.04
C ALA A 124 14.78 9.02 -21.55
N VAL A 125 15.98 8.49 -21.75
CA VAL A 125 17.15 9.31 -22.17
C VAL A 125 17.12 9.63 -23.67
N LYS A 126 16.72 8.69 -24.53
CA LYS A 126 16.83 8.86 -25.99
C LYS A 126 15.62 9.54 -26.62
N ASN A 127 14.43 9.31 -26.07
CA ASN A 127 13.16 9.74 -26.65
C ASN A 127 12.33 10.60 -25.71
N PHE A 128 12.87 10.92 -24.52
CA PHE A 128 12.18 11.68 -23.47
C PHE A 128 10.81 11.09 -23.08
N ILE A 129 10.74 9.76 -23.02
CA ILE A 129 9.52 9.03 -22.66
C ILE A 129 9.52 8.66 -21.18
N ASP A 130 8.42 8.95 -20.51
CA ASP A 130 8.16 8.55 -19.12
C ASP A 130 6.90 7.68 -19.01
N VAL A 131 6.71 7.05 -17.85
CA VAL A 131 5.55 6.21 -17.53
C VAL A 131 4.70 6.89 -16.44
N GLY A 132 3.42 7.07 -16.75
CA GLY A 132 2.41 7.58 -15.83
C GLY A 132 1.64 6.50 -15.07
N ALA A 133 0.96 6.92 -14.00
CA ALA A 133 0.15 6.07 -13.13
C ALA A 133 0.95 4.88 -12.55
N GLY A 134 0.97 3.75 -13.26
CA GLY A 134 1.89 2.66 -13.01
C GLY A 134 1.65 1.84 -11.74
N VAL A 135 0.56 2.06 -11.00
CA VAL A 135 0.16 1.22 -9.88
C VAL A 135 -0.80 0.14 -10.39
N VAL A 136 -0.37 -1.12 -10.34
CA VAL A 136 -1.21 -2.29 -10.62
C VAL A 136 -1.47 -3.00 -9.30
N ASP A 137 -2.72 -2.95 -8.86
CA ASP A 137 -3.15 -3.57 -7.59
C ASP A 137 -3.10 -5.10 -7.66
N GLU A 138 -2.90 -5.73 -6.50
CA GLU A 138 -2.79 -7.19 -6.36
C GLU A 138 -4.06 -7.93 -6.81
N ASP A 139 -5.22 -7.30 -6.66
CA ASP A 139 -6.55 -7.82 -7.02
C ASP A 139 -7.00 -7.41 -8.45
N TYR A 140 -6.20 -6.61 -9.17
CA TYR A 140 -6.52 -6.23 -10.54
C TYR A 140 -6.39 -7.43 -11.49
N ARG A 141 -7.46 -7.72 -12.26
CA ARG A 141 -7.50 -8.79 -13.29
C ARG A 141 -7.84 -8.26 -14.68
N GLY A 142 -7.88 -6.94 -14.84
CA GLY A 142 -8.07 -6.30 -16.13
C GLY A 142 -6.82 -6.37 -16.99
N VAL A 143 -6.93 -5.89 -18.23
CA VAL A 143 -5.79 -5.84 -19.16
C VAL A 143 -4.78 -4.81 -18.66
N LEU A 144 -3.51 -5.21 -18.61
CA LEU A 144 -2.40 -4.31 -18.32
C LEU A 144 -2.20 -3.34 -19.47
N LYS A 145 -2.28 -2.05 -19.15
CA LYS A 145 -2.02 -0.96 -20.09
C LYS A 145 -0.95 -0.05 -19.51
N VAL A 146 -0.12 0.49 -20.38
CA VAL A 146 0.99 1.37 -20.02
C VAL A 146 0.63 2.79 -20.44
N VAL A 147 0.61 3.73 -19.49
CA VAL A 147 0.48 5.15 -19.82
C VAL A 147 1.86 5.69 -20.13
N LEU A 148 2.12 6.02 -21.39
CA LEU A 148 3.35 6.68 -21.81
C LEU A 148 3.12 8.19 -21.90
N PHE A 149 4.03 8.97 -21.32
CA PHE A 149 4.16 10.40 -21.53
C PHE A 149 5.32 10.67 -22.47
N ASN A 150 5.09 11.52 -23.47
CA ASN A 150 6.14 12.00 -24.34
C ASN A 150 6.44 13.45 -23.99
N HIS A 151 7.60 13.69 -23.39
CA HIS A 151 8.04 15.03 -23.03
C HIS A 151 8.91 15.69 -24.11
N SER A 152 9.14 15.03 -25.25
CA SER A 152 9.85 15.62 -26.39
C SER A 152 8.92 16.45 -27.29
N ASP A 153 9.52 17.17 -28.23
CA ASP A 153 8.83 17.91 -29.30
C ASP A 153 8.62 17.07 -30.57
N GLU A 154 9.01 15.79 -30.55
CA GLU A 154 8.86 14.86 -31.67
C GLU A 154 7.87 13.75 -31.33
N ASP A 155 7.08 13.32 -32.31
CA ASP A 155 6.20 12.16 -32.18
C ASP A 155 7.02 10.89 -31.95
N PHE A 156 6.59 10.04 -31.01
CA PHE A 156 7.25 8.77 -30.72
C PHE A 156 6.40 7.59 -31.21
N GLU A 157 6.90 6.91 -32.25
CA GLU A 157 6.26 5.71 -32.79
C GLU A 157 6.57 4.49 -31.92
N VAL A 158 5.53 3.87 -31.37
CA VAL A 158 5.60 2.55 -30.72
C VAL A 158 5.08 1.52 -31.70
N LYS A 159 5.91 0.53 -32.02
CA LYS A 159 5.50 -0.63 -32.82
C LYS A 159 5.14 -1.80 -31.92
N LYS A 160 4.26 -2.64 -32.41
CA LYS A 160 3.94 -3.92 -31.79
C LYS A 160 5.23 -4.72 -31.58
N GLY A 161 5.43 -5.20 -30.35
CA GLY A 161 6.63 -5.93 -29.94
C GLY A 161 7.72 -5.07 -29.32
N ASP A 162 7.64 -3.74 -29.43
CA ASP A 162 8.58 -2.84 -28.77
C ASP A 162 8.43 -2.91 -27.25
N ARG A 163 9.57 -2.92 -26.55
CA ARG A 163 9.62 -2.91 -25.10
C ARG A 163 9.43 -1.49 -24.59
N ILE A 164 8.26 -1.19 -24.04
CA ILE A 164 7.83 0.17 -23.70
C ILE A 164 7.99 0.52 -22.22
N ALA A 165 7.92 -0.47 -21.34
CA ALA A 165 8.00 -0.28 -19.90
C ALA A 165 8.51 -1.57 -19.23
N GLN A 166 8.65 -1.58 -17.91
CA GLN A 166 8.95 -2.77 -17.15
C GLN A 166 8.04 -2.88 -15.92
N LEU A 167 7.59 -4.09 -15.60
CA LEU A 167 6.78 -4.39 -14.42
C LEU A 167 7.69 -4.84 -13.28
N ILE A 168 7.68 -4.13 -12.16
CA ILE A 168 8.43 -4.44 -10.94
C ILE A 168 7.42 -4.86 -9.86
N CYS A 169 7.65 -5.99 -9.21
CA CYS A 169 6.83 -6.43 -8.07
C CYS A 169 7.42 -5.81 -6.81
N GLU A 170 6.79 -4.74 -6.31
CA GLU A 170 7.27 -4.00 -5.15
C GLU A 170 6.54 -4.45 -3.88
N LYS A 171 7.31 -4.91 -2.90
CA LYS A 171 6.76 -5.35 -1.61
C LYS A 171 6.15 -4.18 -0.86
N ILE A 172 4.94 -4.40 -0.34
CA ILE A 172 4.19 -3.41 0.43
C ILE A 172 3.63 -4.05 1.70
N TYR A 173 3.19 -3.20 2.62
CA TYR A 173 2.36 -3.59 3.75
C TYR A 173 0.93 -3.13 3.51
N TYR A 174 -0.02 -3.88 4.05
CA TYR A 174 -1.44 -3.49 4.12
C TYR A 174 -1.80 -3.15 5.58
N PRO A 175 -1.35 -2.01 6.14
CA PRO A 175 -1.62 -1.65 7.52
C PRO A 175 -3.08 -1.21 7.73
N GLU A 176 -3.62 -1.47 8.91
CA GLU A 176 -4.82 -0.79 9.38
C GLU A 176 -4.49 0.66 9.74
N LEU A 177 -5.43 1.58 9.49
CA LEU A 177 -5.25 2.99 9.80
C LEU A 177 -5.71 3.29 11.23
N GLU A 178 -4.86 3.97 12.00
CA GLU A 178 -5.16 4.45 13.36
C GLU A 178 -4.98 5.97 13.42
N GLU A 179 -6.04 6.69 13.77
CA GLU A 179 -6.01 8.15 13.97
C GLU A 179 -5.58 8.49 15.39
N VAL A 180 -4.57 9.36 15.53
CA VAL A 180 -3.99 9.78 16.83
C VAL A 180 -3.94 11.30 16.95
N GLN A 181 -3.90 11.83 18.18
CA GLN A 181 -3.85 13.28 18.42
C GLN A 181 -2.49 13.89 18.04
N GLU A 182 -1.40 13.18 18.30
CA GLU A 182 -0.04 13.65 18.05
C GLU A 182 0.87 12.49 17.62
N LEU A 183 1.84 12.78 16.74
CA LEU A 183 2.87 11.83 16.34
C LEU A 183 4.14 12.03 17.19
N THR A 184 4.94 10.97 17.35
CA THR A 184 6.24 11.07 18.04
C THR A 184 7.23 11.93 17.26
N ASN A 185 8.03 12.73 17.97
CA ASN A 185 9.10 13.51 17.36
C ASN A 185 10.21 12.62 16.79
N THR A 186 10.79 13.04 15.68
CA THR A 186 11.97 12.42 15.05
C THR A 186 13.04 13.48 14.80
N GLU A 187 14.28 13.06 14.59
CA GLU A 187 15.39 13.97 14.24
C GLU A 187 15.09 14.80 12.99
N ARG A 188 14.40 14.22 12.00
CA ARG A 188 14.02 14.92 10.76
C ARG A 188 12.88 15.93 10.97
N GLY A 189 11.96 15.65 11.89
CA GLY A 189 10.80 16.51 12.18
C GLY A 189 10.02 16.88 10.91
N ALA A 190 9.76 18.18 10.72
CA ALA A 190 9.05 18.73 9.57
C ALA A 190 9.96 19.00 8.32
N GLY A 191 11.22 18.58 8.33
CA GLY A 191 12.16 18.81 7.23
C GLY A 191 11.87 17.98 5.97
N GLY A 192 11.65 18.63 4.83
CA GLY A 192 11.41 18.02 3.52
C GLY A 192 11.84 18.92 2.35
N PHE A 193 11.59 18.50 1.11
CA PHE A 193 11.77 19.33 -0.10
C PHE A 193 13.17 19.94 -0.26
N GLY A 194 14.23 19.15 -0.10
CA GLY A 194 15.61 19.63 -0.19
C GLY A 194 16.17 20.21 1.11
N SER A 195 15.54 19.92 2.25
CA SER A 195 16.00 20.36 3.59
C SER A 195 17.42 19.93 3.97
N THR A 196 18.01 18.96 3.26
CA THR A 196 19.39 18.47 3.49
C THR A 196 20.45 19.18 2.63
N GLY A 197 20.06 20.17 1.82
CA GLY A 197 20.98 20.93 0.97
C GLY A 197 21.16 20.37 -0.44
N THR A 198 22.04 21.01 -1.22
CA THR A 198 22.20 20.82 -2.67
C THR A 198 23.62 20.42 -3.11
N ASN A 199 24.48 20.00 -2.18
CA ASN A 199 25.92 19.83 -2.41
C ASN A 199 26.33 18.37 -2.55
#